data_AF-A0A955GWK3-F1
#
_entry.id   AF-A0A955GWK3-F1
#
_cell.length_a   1.000
_cell.length_b   1.000
_cell.length_c   1.000
_cell.angle_alpha   90.00
_cell.angle_beta   90.00
_cell.angle_gamma   90.00
#
_symmetry.space_group_name_H-M   'P 1'
#
loop_
_entity.id
_entity.type
_entity.pdbx_description
1 polymer ?
#
loop_
_entity_poly.entity_id
_entity_poly.type
_entity_poly.pdbx_seq_one_letter_code
_entity_poly.pdbx_strand_id
1 'polypeptide(L)'
;MGPIIIILIFIIGYLSITLEHPLKLDKTVPALIMAAIIWALLAIGFTAGWFNVIDSHDFIFDFSKGGEEALEGFENTLLHHLGKTAEILIFLI
;
A
#
# COMPACT_ATOMS: atom_id res chain seq x y z
N MET A 1 -5.98 -14.31 -4.91
CA MET A 1 -4.64 -14.61 -4.33
C MET A 1 -3.91 -13.34 -3.89
N GLY A 2 -4.00 -12.23 -4.65
CA GLY A 2 -3.38 -10.94 -4.30
C GLY A 2 -3.53 -10.44 -2.86
N PRO A 3 -4.73 -10.38 -2.26
CA PRO A 3 -4.89 -9.81 -0.91
C PRO A 3 -4.19 -10.61 0.20
N ILE A 4 -3.97 -11.91 0.01
CA ILE A 4 -3.27 -12.76 1.00
C ILE A 4 -1.79 -12.38 1.10
N ILE A 5 -1.18 -11.92 0.00
CA ILE A 5 0.23 -11.50 -0.05
C ILE A 5 0.42 -10.24 0.80
N ILE A 6 -0.51 -9.28 0.72
CA ILE A 6 -0.48 -8.06 1.53
C ILE A 6 -0.58 -8.39 3.02
N ILE A 7 -1.46 -9.32 3.40
CA ILE A 7 -1.62 -9.78 4.78
C ILE A 7 -0.33 -10.44 5.28
N LEU A 8 0.31 -11.29 4.48
CA LEU A 8 1.57 -11.94 4.86
C LEU A 8 2.68 -10.92 5.10
N ILE A 9 2.80 -9.91 4.24
CA ILE A 9 3.80 -8.84 4.37
C ILE A 9 3.54 -8.00 5.63
N PHE A 10 2.27 -7.72 5.93
CA PHE A 10 1.91 -7.05 7.17
C PHE A 10 2.31 -7.86 8.40
N ILE A 11 2.04 -9.17 8.43
CA ILE A 11 2.44 -10.05 9.53
C ILE A 11 3.95 -10.09 9.70
N ILE A 12 4.71 -10.25 8.61
CA ILE A 12 6.18 -10.28 8.63
C ILE A 12 6.74 -8.95 9.11
N GLY A 13 6.25 -7.84 8.57
CA GLY A 13 6.69 -6.49 8.94
C GLY A 13 6.39 -6.19 10.42
N TYR A 14 5.20 -6.54 10.90
CA TYR A 14 4.86 -6.41 12.32
C TYR A 14 5.78 -7.25 13.20
N LEU A 15 6.07 -8.49 12.80
CA LEU A 15 7.00 -9.35 13.52
C LEU A 15 8.39 -8.71 13.58
N SER A 16 8.88 -8.14 12.49
CA SER A 16 10.16 -7.41 12.45
C SER A 16 10.19 -6.20 13.39
N ILE A 17 9.07 -5.49 13.56
CA ILE A 17 8.98 -4.38 14.53
C ILE A 17 9.04 -4.94 15.97
N THR A 18 8.27 -5.99 16.28
CA THR A 18 8.26 -6.58 17.62
C THR A 18 9.59 -7.23 18.02
N LEU A 19 10.37 -7.68 17.02
CA LEU A 19 11.68 -8.28 17.20
C LEU A 19 12.83 -7.24 17.16
N GLU A 20 12.55 -5.94 17.42
CA GLU A 20 13.55 -4.87 17.44
C GLU A 20 14.77 -5.21 18.33
N HIS A 21 14.51 -5.75 19.53
CA HIS A 21 15.54 -6.07 20.51
C HIS A 21 16.54 -7.15 20.05
N PRO A 22 16.10 -8.32 19.55
CA PRO A 22 17.01 -9.32 19.02
C PRO A 22 17.65 -8.95 17.68
N LEU A 23 16.98 -8.13 16.83
CA LEU A 23 17.48 -7.78 15.49
C LEU A 23 18.41 -6.55 15.46
N LYS A 24 18.49 -5.76 16.55
CA LYS A 24 19.29 -4.52 16.61
C LYS A 24 19.02 -3.55 15.45
N LEU A 25 17.78 -3.53 14.97
CA LEU A 25 17.30 -2.61 13.95
C LEU A 25 16.50 -1.50 14.62
N ASP A 26 16.61 -0.27 14.12
CA ASP A 26 15.70 0.80 14.49
C ASP A 26 14.30 0.43 13.97
N LYS A 27 13.31 0.38 14.86
CA LYS A 27 11.91 0.04 14.57
C LYS A 27 11.28 0.86 13.44
N THR A 28 11.81 2.05 13.17
CA THR A 28 11.37 2.92 12.07
C THR A 28 11.70 2.31 10.70
N VAL A 29 12.82 1.60 10.56
CA VAL A 29 13.29 1.01 9.31
C VAL A 29 12.35 -0.10 8.79
N PRO A 30 12.02 -1.16 9.56
CA PRO A 30 11.08 -2.18 9.09
C PRO A 30 9.66 -1.61 8.93
N ALA A 31 9.26 -0.60 9.71
CA ALA A 31 7.97 0.07 9.52
C ALA A 31 7.89 0.80 8.17
N LEU A 32 8.94 1.57 7.81
CA LEU A 32 9.03 2.26 6.53
C LEU A 32 9.08 1.29 5.34
N ILE A 33 9.86 0.21 5.46
CA ILE A 33 9.96 -0.82 4.42
C ILE A 33 8.62 -1.55 4.24
N MET A 34 7.96 -1.93 5.34
CA MET A 34 6.63 -2.56 5.28
C MET A 34 5.62 -1.65 4.56
N ALA A 35 5.57 -0.37 4.93
CA ALA A 35 4.68 0.60 4.28
C ALA A 35 4.98 0.73 2.77
N ALA A 36 6.25 0.92 2.39
CA ALA A 36 6.65 1.06 0.99
C ALA A 36 6.27 -0.16 0.15
N ILE A 37 6.50 -1.37 0.67
CA ILE A 37 6.18 -2.61 -0.03
C ILE A 37 4.66 -2.78 -0.20
N ILE A 38 3.87 -2.48 0.84
CA ILE A 38 2.41 -2.57 0.77
C ILE A 38 1.86 -1.61 -0.28
N TRP A 39 2.31 -0.35 -0.31
CA TRP A 39 1.88 0.63 -1.30
C TRP A 39 2.29 0.25 -2.72
N ALA A 40 3.51 -0.27 -2.92
CA ALA A 40 3.96 -0.75 -4.23
C ALA A 40 3.14 -1.94 -4.74
N LEU A 41 2.82 -2.90 -3.86
CA LEU A 41 1.98 -4.04 -4.21
C LEU A 41 0.53 -3.66 -4.46
N LEU A 42 0.04 -2.60 -3.80
CA LEU A 42 -1.25 -2.02 -4.12
C LEU A 42 -1.22 -1.44 -5.55
N ALA A 43 -0.24 -0.61 -5.89
CA ALA A 43 -0.12 -0.06 -7.24
C ALA A 43 -0.09 -1.16 -8.32
N ILE A 44 0.72 -2.20 -8.12
CA ILE A 44 0.84 -3.32 -9.05
C ILE A 44 -0.43 -4.20 -9.06
N GLY A 45 -1.00 -4.47 -7.89
CA GLY A 45 -2.17 -5.32 -7.73
C GLY A 45 -3.42 -4.74 -8.38
N PHE A 46 -3.55 -3.41 -8.41
CA PHE A 46 -4.62 -2.74 -9.13
C PHE A 46 -4.52 -2.98 -10.65
N THR A 47 -3.35 -2.72 -11.24
CA THR A 47 -3.07 -2.96 -12.66
C THR A 47 -3.17 -4.44 -13.05
N ALA A 48 -2.88 -5.34 -12.10
CA ALA A 48 -3.01 -6.79 -12.29
C ALA A 48 -4.44 -7.33 -12.06
N GLY A 49 -5.42 -6.46 -11.74
CA GLY A 49 -6.82 -6.85 -11.51
C GLY A 49 -7.05 -7.65 -10.23
N TRP A 50 -6.19 -7.51 -9.22
CA TRP A 50 -6.31 -8.24 -7.95
C TRP A 50 -7.42 -7.70 -7.04
N PHE A 51 -7.84 -6.45 -7.26
CA PHE A 51 -8.89 -5.79 -6.52
C PHE A 51 -9.53 -4.69 -7.36
N ASN A 52 -10.83 -4.48 -7.16
CA ASN A 52 -11.59 -3.40 -7.78
C ASN A 52 -11.68 -2.23 -6.80
N VAL A 53 -11.47 -1.01 -7.28
CA VAL A 53 -11.58 0.20 -6.45
C VAL A 53 -12.98 0.77 -6.67
N ILE A 54 -13.71 0.99 -5.59
CA ILE A 54 -15.06 1.56 -5.65
C ILE A 54 -14.91 3.05 -5.35
N ASP A 55 -15.34 3.90 -6.28
CA ASP A 55 -15.36 5.34 -6.04
C ASP A 55 -16.51 5.74 -5.10
N SER A 56 -16.42 6.96 -4.58
CA SER A 56 -17.41 7.63 -3.74
C SER A 56 -18.79 7.78 -4.38
N HIS A 57 -18.91 7.54 -5.70
CA HIS A 57 -20.14 7.57 -6.48
C HIS A 57 -20.67 6.17 -6.85
N ASP A 58 -20.22 5.11 -6.18
CA ASP A 58 -20.65 3.72 -6.40
C ASP A 58 -20.27 3.15 -7.79
N PHE A 59 -19.36 3.84 -8.50
CA PHE A 59 -18.73 3.32 -9.70
C PHE A 59 -17.63 2.33 -9.32
N ILE A 60 -17.79 1.08 -9.76
CA ILE A 60 -16.76 0.05 -9.63
C ILE A 60 -15.73 0.32 -10.73
N PHE A 61 -14.59 0.92 -10.36
CA PHE A 61 -13.42 0.94 -11.21
C PHE A 61 -12.83 -0.47 -11.26
N ASP A 62 -13.23 -1.17 -12.31
CA ASP A 62 -12.62 -2.41 -12.75
C ASP A 62 -11.56 -2.02 -13.79
N PHE A 63 -10.29 -2.39 -13.58
CA PHE A 63 -9.22 -2.14 -14.55
C PHE A 63 -9.62 -2.63 -15.96
N SER A 64 -10.44 -3.69 -16.02
CA SER A 64 -10.95 -4.25 -17.26
C SER A 64 -12.10 -3.46 -17.93
N LYS A 65 -12.75 -2.52 -17.24
CA LYS A 65 -13.89 -1.73 -17.77
C LYS A 65 -13.62 -0.24 -17.88
N GLY A 66 -12.68 0.30 -17.10
CA GLY A 66 -12.44 1.74 -16.97
C GLY A 66 -11.20 2.29 -17.69
N GLY A 67 -10.41 1.45 -18.36
CA GLY A 67 -9.31 1.88 -19.23
C GLY A 67 -8.29 2.81 -18.54
N GLU A 68 -7.83 3.84 -19.27
CA GLU A 68 -6.86 4.84 -18.79
C GLU A 68 -7.43 5.75 -17.69
N GLU A 69 -8.72 6.11 -17.73
CA GLU A 69 -9.34 7.00 -16.73
C GLU A 69 -9.39 6.37 -15.34
N ALA A 70 -9.68 5.06 -15.25
CA ALA A 70 -9.66 4.33 -13.99
C ALA A 70 -8.24 4.19 -13.42
N LEU A 71 -7.25 4.02 -14.30
CA LEU A 71 -5.84 3.96 -13.90
C LEU A 71 -5.36 5.31 -13.39
N GLU A 72 -5.67 6.40 -14.09
CA GLU A 72 -5.30 7.75 -13.70
C GLU A 72 -5.99 8.21 -12.41
N GLY A 73 -7.28 7.88 -12.23
CA GLY A 73 -8.02 8.16 -10.98
C GLY A 73 -7.47 7.38 -9.78
N PHE A 74 -7.11 6.11 -9.99
CA PHE A 74 -6.46 5.30 -8.96
C PHE A 74 -5.06 5.82 -8.64
N GLU A 75 -4.24 6.14 -9.65
CA GLU A 75 -2.89 6.67 -9.45
C GLU A 75 -2.92 7.99 -8.67
N ASN A 76 -3.82 8.91 -9.03
CA ASN A 76 -4.00 10.15 -8.29
C ASN A 76 -4.42 9.91 -6.83
N THR A 77 -5.36 9.00 -6.60
CA THR A 77 -5.82 8.65 -5.23
C THR A 77 -4.70 8.02 -4.41
N LEU A 78 -3.93 7.11 -5.02
CA LEU A 78 -2.81 6.43 -4.40
C LEU A 78 -1.70 7.42 -4.06
N LEU A 79 -1.30 8.27 -5.01
CA LEU A 79 -0.29 9.31 -4.80
C LEU A 79 -0.72 10.31 -3.72
N HIS A 80 -2.00 10.67 -3.67
CA HIS A 80 -2.53 11.54 -2.63
C HIS A 80 -2.37 10.93 -1.24
N HIS A 81 -2.85 9.70 -1.03
CA HIS A 81 -2.81 9.05 0.28
C HIS A 81 -1.39 8.65 0.68
N LEU A 82 -0.59 8.18 -0.27
CA LEU A 82 0.83 7.89 -0.07
C LEU A 82 1.57 9.16 0.34
N GLY A 83 1.34 10.28 -0.36
CA GLY A 83 1.93 11.58 -0.05
C GLY A 83 1.58 12.05 1.36
N LYS A 84 0.30 12.00 1.76
CA LYS A 84 -0.13 12.33 3.13
C LYS A 84 0.49 11.41 4.19
N THR A 85 0.65 10.12 3.88
CA THR A 85 1.27 9.15 4.79
C THR A 85 2.78 9.43 4.93
N ALA A 86 3.47 9.70 3.82
CA ALA A 86 4.89 10.04 3.81
C ALA A 86 5.18 11.36 4.53
N GLU A 87 4.32 12.36 4.35
CA GLU A 87 4.37 13.63 5.08
C GLU A 87 4.33 13.39 6.60
N ILE A 88 3.37 12.59 7.09
CA ILE A 88 3.25 12.24 8.52
C ILE A 88 4.52 11.53 9.02
N LEU A 89 5.04 10.57 8.25
CA LEU A 89 6.24 9.82 8.62
C LEU A 89 7.48 10.72 8.72
N ILE A 90 7.66 11.65 7.78
CA ILE A 90 8.76 12.63 7.81
C ILE A 90 8.62 13.58 9.01
N PHE A 91 7.41 13.94 9.42
CA PHE A 91 7.19 14.77 10.61
C PHE A 91 7.36 14.03 11.94
N LEU A 92 7.21 12.71 11.96
CA LEU A 92 7.30 11.88 13.17
C LEU A 92 8.71 11.29 13.42
N ILE A 93 9.57 11.28 12.42
CA ILE A 93 10.98 10.86 12.50
C ILE A 93 11.85 12.07 12.83
#